data_AF-A0A2N7QDB7-F1
#
_entry.id   AF-A0A2N7QDB7-F1
#
_cell.length_a   1.000
_cell.length_b   1.000
_cell.length_c   1.000
_cell.angle_alpha   90.00
_cell.angle_beta   90.00
_cell.angle_gamma   90.00
#
_symmetry.space_group_name_H-M   'P 1'
#
loop_
_entity.id
_entity.type
_entity.pdbx_description
1 polymer ?
#
loop_
_entity_poly.entity_id
_entity_poly.type
_entity_poly.pdbx_seq_one_letter_code
_entity_poly.pdbx_strand_id
1 'polypeptide(L)'
;MLQIDFNFVVIFILVWILAIVLTRVFFKPYLKIRERRKNIIAENEQAYKQALKDYEGHLNRIENELKAARKESLQIKEKIISETLAEKAKLVSDIQSEVQQQVVVARKELEEQVDKLKKELDQKVELLSQELEDKLLQ
;
A
#
# COMPACT_ATOMS: atom_id res chain seq x y z
N MET A 1 23.31 93.49 26.88
CA MET A 1 24.51 92.70 26.52
C MET A 1 24.35 91.33 27.17
N LEU A 2 24.21 90.27 26.37
CA LEU A 2 24.28 88.89 26.87
C LEU A 2 25.75 88.64 27.26
N GLN A 3 26.07 88.80 28.54
CA GLN A 3 27.34 88.32 29.06
C GLN A 3 27.24 86.80 29.09
N ILE A 4 27.89 86.15 28.13
CA ILE A 4 28.09 84.70 28.18
C ILE A 4 29.06 84.46 29.33
N ASP A 5 28.51 84.19 30.50
CA ASP A 5 29.30 83.84 31.66
C ASP A 5 29.94 82.47 31.43
N PHE A 6 31.18 82.31 31.89
CA PHE A 6 31.89 81.03 31.90
C PHE A 6 31.02 79.88 32.47
N ASN A 7 30.15 80.20 33.43
CA ASN A 7 29.18 79.27 33.99
C ASN A 7 28.18 78.70 32.96
N PHE A 8 27.74 79.49 31.98
CA PHE A 8 26.87 79.02 30.90
C PHE A 8 27.58 77.96 30.04
N VAL A 9 28.86 78.18 29.72
CA VAL A 9 29.67 77.21 28.96
C VAL A 9 29.85 75.91 29.74
N VAL A 10 30.11 76.00 31.05
CA VAL A 10 30.24 74.83 31.93
C VAL A 10 28.93 74.03 32.00
N ILE A 11 27.79 74.70 32.20
CA ILE A 11 26.47 74.05 32.23
C ILE A 11 26.15 73.41 30.87
N PHE A 12 26.47 74.08 29.77
CA PHE A 12 26.25 73.56 28.41
C PHE A 12 27.04 72.26 28.18
N ILE A 13 28.32 72.22 28.56
CA ILE A 13 29.16 71.01 28.50
C ILE A 13 28.55 69.90 29.36
N LEU A 14 28.09 70.21 30.56
CA LEU A 14 27.51 69.25 31.50
C LEU A 14 26.21 68.63 30.94
N VAL A 15 25.33 69.43 30.35
CA VAL A 15 24.12 68.96 29.65
C VAL A 15 24.48 68.08 28.44
N TRP A 16 25.52 68.46 27.68
CA TRP A 16 25.98 67.66 26.55
C TRP A 16 26.55 66.30 26.98
N ILE A 17 27.34 66.26 28.05
CA ILE A 17 27.84 65.03 28.65
C ILE A 17 26.65 64.18 29.13
N LEU A 18 25.69 64.77 29.83
CA LEU A 18 24.48 64.08 30.30
C LEU A 18 23.70 63.49 29.13
N ALA A 19 23.50 64.23 28.03
CA ALA A 19 22.79 63.76 26.85
C ALA A 19 23.49 62.56 26.18
N ILE A 20 24.82 62.58 26.09
CA ILE A 20 25.62 61.45 25.59
C ILE A 20 25.48 60.24 26.51
N VAL A 21 25.58 60.44 27.83
CA VAL A 21 25.44 59.37 28.82
C VAL A 21 24.05 58.76 28.76
N LEU A 22 22.98 59.56 28.76
CA LEU A 22 21.60 59.07 28.68
C LEU A 22 21.35 58.29 27.37
N THR A 23 21.89 58.80 26.26
CA THR A 23 21.77 58.14 24.95
C THR A 23 22.44 56.76 24.95
N ARG A 24 23.62 56.64 25.56
CA ARG A 24 24.38 55.39 25.58
C ARG A 24 23.86 54.40 26.63
N VAL A 25 23.51 54.88 27.82
CA VAL A 25 23.16 54.05 28.99
C VAL A 25 21.66 53.73 29.06
N PHE A 26 20.79 54.59 28.54
CA PHE A 26 19.33 54.43 28.71
C PHE A 26 18.61 54.18 27.37
N PHE A 27 18.73 55.09 26.41
CA PHE A 27 17.93 55.02 25.17
C PHE A 27 18.31 53.83 24.29
N LYS A 28 19.61 53.61 24.04
CA LYS A 28 20.10 52.47 23.24
C LYS A 28 19.70 51.10 23.81
N PRO A 29 19.96 50.78 25.10
CA PRO A 29 19.56 49.47 25.63
C PRO A 29 18.04 49.31 25.70
N TYR A 30 17.29 50.37 26.00
CA TYR A 30 15.83 50.31 26.00
C TYR A 30 15.25 49.97 24.61
N LEU A 31 15.73 50.64 23.56
CA LEU A 31 15.34 50.35 22.18
C LEU A 31 15.69 48.91 21.79
N LYS A 32 16.91 48.46 22.14
CA LYS A 32 17.38 47.09 21.85
C LYS A 32 16.48 46.02 22.48
N ILE A 33 16.02 46.22 23.72
CA ILE A 33 15.13 45.27 24.40
C ILE A 33 13.76 45.21 23.69
N ARG A 34 13.21 46.38 23.33
CA ARG A 34 11.93 46.45 22.63
C ARG A 34 11.99 45.78 21.26
N GLU A 35 13.04 46.04 20.51
CA GLU A 35 13.28 45.45 19.19
C GLU A 35 13.50 43.95 19.30
N ARG A 36 14.28 43.49 20.29
CA ARG A 36 14.46 42.06 20.58
C ARG A 36 13.14 41.37 20.88
N ARG A 37 12.28 41.96 21.71
CA ARG A 37 10.95 41.40 21.99
C ARG A 37 10.09 41.32 20.74
N LYS A 38 10.06 42.39 19.92
CA LYS A 38 9.32 42.41 18.66
C LYS A 38 9.81 41.31 17.71
N ASN A 39 11.12 41.14 17.59
CA ASN A 39 11.71 40.13 16.73
C ASN A 39 11.40 38.71 17.21
N ILE A 40 11.52 38.44 18.52
CA ILE A 40 11.16 37.13 19.10
C ILE A 40 9.69 36.80 18.83
N ILE A 41 8.78 37.75 19.00
CA ILE A 41 7.35 37.53 18.74
C ILE A 41 7.11 37.23 17.26
N ALA A 42 7.70 38.03 16.36
CA ALA A 42 7.55 37.82 14.92
C ALA A 42 8.15 36.49 14.46
N GLU A 43 9.32 36.12 14.97
CA GLU A 43 9.98 34.85 14.68
C GLU A 43 9.16 33.66 15.18
N ASN A 44 8.64 33.74 16.41
CA ASN A 44 7.76 32.71 16.97
C ASN A 44 6.46 32.57 16.18
N GLU A 45 5.86 33.68 15.74
CA GLU A 45 4.64 33.66 14.91
C GLU A 45 4.92 33.02 13.55
N GLN A 46 6.06 33.35 12.93
CA GLN A 46 6.47 32.75 11.67
C GLN A 46 6.77 31.25 11.82
N ALA A 47 7.49 30.85 12.88
CA ALA A 47 7.77 29.46 13.18
C ALA A 47 6.48 28.66 13.44
N TYR A 48 5.53 29.24 14.17
CA TYR A 48 4.22 28.63 14.39
C TYR A 48 3.44 28.44 13.09
N LYS A 49 3.37 29.47 12.24
CA LYS A 49 2.73 29.38 10.92
C LYS A 49 3.38 28.33 10.02
N GLN A 50 4.71 28.25 10.04
CA GLN A 50 5.46 27.26 9.29
C GLN A 50 5.16 25.84 9.79
N ALA A 51 5.23 25.62 11.11
CA ALA A 51 4.93 24.32 11.72
C ALA A 51 3.49 23.87 11.45
N LEU A 52 2.53 24.79 11.46
CA LEU A 52 1.12 24.49 11.16
C LEU A 52 0.93 24.12 9.69
N LYS A 53 1.58 24.84 8.77
CA LYS A 53 1.58 24.52 7.34
C LYS A 53 2.24 23.15 7.06
N ASP A 54 3.35 22.86 7.71
CA ASP A 54 4.05 21.59 7.57
C ASP A 54 3.19 20.45 8.12
N TYR A 55 2.55 20.64 9.28
CA TYR A 55 1.61 19.70 9.86
C TYR A 55 0.43 19.39 8.93
N GLU A 56 -0.22 20.41 8.38
CA GLU A 56 -1.31 20.25 7.39
C GLU A 56 -0.82 19.55 6.13
N GLY A 57 0.39 19.86 5.66
CA GLY A 57 1.04 19.20 4.53
C GLY A 57 1.27 17.71 4.79
N HIS A 58 1.79 17.36 5.96
CA HIS A 58 1.99 15.98 6.37
C HIS A 58 0.67 15.21 6.49
N LEU A 59 -0.37 15.83 7.08
CA LEU A 59 -1.68 15.22 7.24
C LEU A 59 -2.32 14.92 5.87
N ASN A 60 -2.30 15.89 4.96
CA ASN A 60 -2.78 15.69 3.59
C ASN A 60 -2.01 14.59 2.85
N ARG A 61 -0.70 14.51 3.05
CA ARG A 61 0.12 13.45 2.45
C ARG A 61 -0.27 12.07 2.98
N ILE A 62 -0.40 11.92 4.29
CA ILE A 62 -0.82 10.67 4.94
C ILE A 62 -2.20 10.26 4.45
N GLU A 63 -3.16 11.19 4.37
CA GLU A 63 -4.50 10.87 3.85
C GLU A 63 -4.47 10.38 2.41
N ASN A 64 -3.66 11.03 1.55
CA ASN A 64 -3.53 10.65 0.15
C ASN A 64 -2.85 9.28 0.00
N GLU A 65 -1.77 9.03 0.75
CA GLU A 65 -1.08 7.74 0.77
C GLU A 65 -2.00 6.62 1.29
N LEU A 66 -2.80 6.88 2.33
CA LEU A 66 -3.77 5.92 2.85
C LEU A 66 -4.89 5.62 1.83
N LYS A 67 -5.42 6.64 1.16
CA LYS A 67 -6.41 6.47 0.09
C LYS A 67 -5.83 5.66 -1.08
N ALA A 68 -4.59 5.95 -1.48
CA ALA A 68 -3.90 5.22 -2.53
C ALA A 68 -3.69 3.74 -2.15
N ALA A 69 -3.16 3.48 -0.95
CA ALA A 69 -2.92 2.12 -0.45
C ALA A 69 -4.22 1.30 -0.35
N ARG A 70 -5.33 1.92 0.07
CA ARG A 70 -6.66 1.28 0.07
C ARG A 70 -7.10 0.91 -1.34
N LYS A 71 -6.97 1.84 -2.29
CA LYS A 71 -7.33 1.59 -3.69
C LYS A 71 -6.49 0.47 -4.29
N GLU A 72 -5.19 0.49 -4.07
CA GLU A 72 -4.26 -0.54 -4.54
C GLU A 72 -4.60 -1.90 -3.92
N SER A 73 -4.88 -1.95 -2.62
CA SER A 73 -5.28 -3.19 -1.94
C SER A 73 -6.56 -3.79 -2.51
N LEU A 74 -7.56 -2.94 -2.82
CA LEU A 74 -8.80 -3.38 -3.46
C LEU A 74 -8.53 -3.91 -4.88
N GLN A 75 -7.70 -3.24 -5.66
CA GLN A 75 -7.32 -3.68 -7.01
C GLN A 75 -6.56 -5.00 -6.98
N ILE A 76 -5.62 -5.18 -6.05
CA ILE A 76 -4.89 -6.44 -5.86
C ILE A 76 -5.85 -7.55 -5.47
N LYS A 77 -6.76 -7.29 -4.53
CA LYS A 77 -7.76 -8.27 -4.10
C LYS A 77 -8.66 -8.69 -5.26
N GLU A 78 -9.17 -7.74 -6.04
CA GLU A 78 -10.02 -8.02 -7.20
C GLU A 78 -9.27 -8.81 -8.27
N LYS A 79 -8.01 -8.44 -8.54
CA LYS A 79 -7.13 -9.17 -9.45
C LYS A 79 -6.93 -10.62 -9.01
N ILE A 80 -6.54 -10.85 -7.76
CA ILE A 80 -6.35 -12.21 -7.21
C ILE A 80 -7.65 -13.02 -7.28
N ILE A 81 -8.79 -12.42 -6.95
CA ILE A 81 -10.09 -13.10 -7.05
C ILE A 81 -10.37 -13.50 -8.50
N SER A 82 -10.18 -12.58 -9.45
CA SER A 82 -10.42 -12.85 -10.87
C SER A 82 -9.50 -13.94 -11.43
N GLU A 83 -8.20 -13.90 -11.09
CA GLU A 83 -7.21 -14.89 -11.49
C GLU A 83 -7.54 -16.27 -10.88
N THR A 84 -7.88 -16.31 -9.59
CA THR A 84 -8.27 -17.54 -8.91
C THR A 84 -9.53 -18.15 -9.51
N LEU A 85 -10.52 -17.33 -9.87
CA LEU A 85 -11.76 -17.80 -10.50
C LEU A 85 -11.48 -18.36 -11.90
N ALA A 86 -10.63 -17.68 -12.70
CA ALA A 86 -10.24 -18.14 -14.02
C ALA A 86 -9.45 -19.47 -13.94
N GLU A 87 -8.51 -19.58 -13.00
CA GLU A 87 -7.72 -20.79 -12.79
C GLU A 87 -8.59 -21.96 -12.32
N LYS A 88 -9.51 -21.72 -11.37
CA LYS A 88 -10.50 -22.73 -10.95
C LYS A 88 -11.38 -23.20 -12.10
N ALA A 89 -11.88 -22.28 -12.92
CA ALA A 89 -12.70 -22.62 -14.08
C ALA A 89 -11.92 -23.48 -15.09
N LYS A 90 -10.65 -23.13 -15.33
CA LYS A 90 -9.76 -23.90 -16.19
C LYS A 90 -9.50 -25.31 -15.63
N LEU A 91 -9.14 -25.41 -14.35
CA LEU A 91 -8.90 -26.70 -13.69
C LEU A 91 -10.14 -27.61 -13.74
N VAL A 92 -11.33 -27.05 -13.48
CA VAL A 92 -12.58 -27.81 -13.58
C VAL A 92 -12.83 -28.28 -15.01
N SER A 93 -12.59 -27.43 -16.02
CA SER A 93 -12.72 -27.80 -17.43
C SER A 93 -11.74 -28.90 -17.84
N ASP A 94 -10.49 -28.80 -17.39
CA ASP A 94 -9.44 -29.78 -17.68
C ASP A 94 -9.79 -31.14 -17.06
N ILE A 95 -10.21 -31.16 -15.79
CA ILE A 95 -10.67 -32.38 -15.10
C ILE A 95 -11.91 -32.97 -15.79
N GLN A 96 -12.88 -32.15 -16.20
CA GLN A 96 -14.06 -32.63 -16.92
C GLN A 96 -13.69 -33.30 -18.24
N SER A 97 -12.74 -32.72 -18.99
CA SER A 97 -12.26 -33.30 -20.25
C SER A 97 -11.52 -34.62 -20.01
N GLU A 98 -10.66 -34.68 -18.99
CA GLU A 98 -9.92 -35.88 -18.64
C GLU A 98 -10.86 -37.01 -18.18
N VAL A 99 -11.85 -36.71 -17.33
CA VAL A 99 -12.86 -37.68 -16.90
C VAL A 99 -13.68 -38.18 -18.09
N GLN A 100 -14.07 -37.31 -19.01
CA GLN A 100 -14.78 -37.75 -20.23
C GLN A 100 -13.93 -38.69 -21.08
N GLN A 101 -12.63 -38.39 -21.26
CA GLN A 101 -11.71 -39.28 -21.97
C GLN A 101 -11.56 -40.63 -21.26
N GLN A 102 -11.36 -40.63 -19.93
CA GLN A 102 -11.27 -41.87 -19.15
C GLN A 102 -12.53 -42.72 -19.26
N VAL A 103 -13.73 -42.10 -19.25
CA VAL A 103 -15.01 -42.82 -19.44
C VAL A 103 -15.09 -43.44 -20.84
N VAL A 104 -14.64 -42.74 -21.88
CA VAL A 104 -14.62 -43.29 -23.24
C VAL A 104 -13.66 -44.47 -23.35
N VAL A 105 -12.45 -44.35 -22.79
CA VAL A 105 -11.46 -45.44 -22.77
C VAL A 105 -12.00 -46.64 -22.00
N ALA A 106 -12.52 -46.45 -20.79
CA ALA A 106 -13.07 -47.52 -19.97
C ALA A 106 -14.26 -48.23 -20.66
N ARG A 107 -15.13 -47.49 -21.37
CA ARG A 107 -16.22 -48.09 -22.16
C ARG A 107 -15.68 -48.97 -23.29
N LYS A 108 -14.66 -48.51 -24.00
CA LYS A 108 -14.03 -49.26 -25.09
C LYS A 108 -13.36 -50.55 -24.57
N GLU A 109 -12.63 -50.46 -23.46
CA GLU A 109 -12.02 -51.63 -22.82
C GLU A 109 -13.08 -52.63 -22.34
N LEU A 110 -14.22 -52.15 -21.83
CA LEU A 110 -15.34 -52.99 -21.43
C LEU A 110 -15.95 -53.73 -22.63
N GLU A 111 -16.17 -53.05 -23.76
CA GLU A 111 -16.65 -53.68 -25.00
C GLU A 111 -15.67 -54.75 -25.51
N GLU A 112 -14.37 -54.46 -25.53
CA GLU A 112 -13.35 -55.43 -25.93
C GLU A 112 -13.32 -56.67 -25.01
N GLN A 113 -13.50 -56.48 -23.70
CA GLN A 113 -13.58 -57.59 -22.74
C GLN A 113 -14.84 -58.43 -22.96
N VAL A 114 -16.00 -57.80 -23.17
CA VAL A 114 -17.27 -58.49 -23.45
C VAL A 114 -17.15 -59.32 -24.74
N ASP A 115 -16.54 -58.79 -25.79
CA ASP A 115 -16.36 -59.51 -27.04
C ASP A 115 -15.38 -60.69 -26.90
N LYS A 116 -14.32 -60.55 -26.10
CA LYS A 116 -13.42 -61.67 -25.77
C LYS A 116 -14.15 -62.76 -24.99
N LEU A 117 -14.90 -62.39 -23.95
CA LEU A 117 -15.69 -63.32 -23.13
C LEU A 117 -16.74 -64.07 -23.95
N LYS A 118 -17.41 -63.40 -24.90
CA LYS A 118 -18.34 -64.06 -25.83
C LYS A 118 -17.63 -65.12 -26.67
N LYS A 119 -16.49 -64.79 -27.28
CA LYS A 119 -15.71 -65.75 -28.08
C LYS A 119 -15.23 -66.94 -27.25
N GLU A 120 -14.78 -66.71 -26.03
CA GLU A 120 -14.38 -67.79 -25.12
C GLU A 120 -15.58 -68.67 -24.71
N LEU A 121 -16.75 -68.08 -24.52
CA LEU A 121 -17.98 -68.84 -24.25
C LEU A 121 -18.37 -69.71 -25.46
N ASP A 122 -18.36 -69.15 -26.67
CA ASP A 122 -18.69 -69.90 -27.89
C ASP A 122 -17.75 -71.10 -28.06
N GLN A 123 -16.45 -70.91 -27.86
CA GLN A 123 -15.46 -72.00 -27.89
C GLN A 123 -15.74 -73.07 -26.81
N LYS A 124 -16.09 -72.65 -25.60
CA LYS A 124 -16.44 -73.60 -24.52
C LYS A 124 -17.73 -74.36 -24.80
N VAL A 125 -18.73 -73.72 -25.42
CA VAL A 125 -19.98 -74.37 -25.82
C VAL A 125 -19.73 -75.42 -26.90
N GLU A 126 -18.85 -75.12 -27.85
CA GLU A 126 -18.45 -76.04 -28.92
C GLU A 126 -17.69 -77.25 -28.36
N LEU A 127 -16.76 -77.03 -27.42
CA LEU A 127 -16.06 -78.08 -26.70
C LEU A 127 -17.01 -78.97 -25.86
N LEU A 128 -17.95 -78.35 -25.12
CA LEU A 128 -18.95 -79.12 -24.35
C LEU A 128 -19.86 -79.94 -25.24
N SER A 129 -20.20 -79.43 -26.44
CA SER A 129 -21.04 -80.13 -27.40
C SER A 129 -20.32 -81.36 -27.96
N GLN A 130 -19.02 -81.25 -28.26
CA GLN A 130 -18.19 -82.39 -28.67
C GLN A 130 -18.06 -83.43 -27.54
N GLU A 131 -17.85 -82.98 -26.30
CA GLU A 131 -17.74 -83.88 -25.15
C GLU A 131 -19.07 -84.60 -24.85
N LEU A 132 -20.20 -83.95 -25.10
CA LEU A 132 -21.53 -84.57 -25.04
C LEU A 132 -21.77 -85.57 -26.17
N GLU A 133 -21.35 -85.28 -27.41
CA GLU A 133 -21.44 -86.21 -28.54
C GLU A 133 -20.60 -87.47 -28.29
N ASP A 134 -19.37 -87.33 -27.80
CA ASP A 134 -18.50 -88.47 -27.48
C ASP A 134 -19.09 -89.34 -26.35
N LYS A 135 -19.82 -88.74 -25.40
CA LYS A 135 -20.50 -89.47 -24.31
C LYS A 135 -21.81 -90.12 -24.73
N LEU A 136 -22.45 -89.66 -25.80
CA LEU A 136 -23.68 -90.24 -26.35
C LEU A 136 -23.41 -91.38 -27.35
N LEU A 137 -22.19 -91.45 -27.88
CA LEU A 137 -21.72 -92.48 -28.81
C LEU A 137 -21.04 -93.69 -28.12
N GLN A 138 -20.89 -93.66 -26.79
CA GLN A 138 -20.54 -94.80 -25.94
C GLN A 138 -21.79 -95.43 -25.32
#